data_AF-A0A0M2PFM8-F1
#
_entry.id   AF-A0A0M2PFM8-F1
#
_cell.length_a   1.000
_cell.length_b   1.000
_cell.length_c   1.000
_cell.angle_alpha   90.00
_cell.angle_beta   90.00
_cell.angle_gamma   90.00
#
_symmetry.space_group_name_H-M   'P 1'
#
loop_
_entity.id
_entity.type
_entity.pdbx_description
1 polymer ?
#
loop_
_entity_poly.entity_id
_entity_poly.type
_entity_poly.pdbx_seq_one_letter_code
_entity_poly.pdbx_strand_id
1 'polypeptide(L)'
;MVLANLSELSLKPLTANEIKPNGWLLRQLQIQAEGLSGNLDKFWPDIKESKWIGGDKEGWERVPYWLDGFIPLAYLLNDDDMKKRAKYYIDAIISR
;
A
#
# COMPACT_ATOMS: atom_id res chain seq x y z
N MET A 1 19.58 -33.51 0.61
CA MET A 1 18.36 -32.71 0.84
C MET A 1 17.82 -32.32 -0.53
N VAL A 2 16.80 -33.01 -1.03
CA VAL A 2 16.20 -32.73 -2.34
C VAL A 2 15.21 -31.59 -2.14
N LEU A 3 15.47 -30.43 -2.74
CA LEU A 3 14.48 -29.36 -2.83
C LEU A 3 13.34 -29.92 -3.69
N ALA A 4 12.17 -30.14 -3.10
CA ALA A 4 10.99 -30.47 -3.87
C ALA A 4 10.65 -29.26 -4.75
N ASN A 5 10.73 -29.44 -6.08
CA ASN A 5 10.26 -28.43 -7.01
C ASN A 5 8.74 -28.30 -6.83
N LEU A 6 8.30 -27.13 -6.38
CA LEU A 6 6.89 -26.78 -6.32
C LEU A 6 6.33 -26.76 -7.75
N SER A 7 5.16 -27.35 -7.95
CA SER A 7 4.41 -27.24 -9.20
C SER A 7 4.01 -25.78 -9.45
N GLU A 8 3.93 -25.38 -10.73
CA GLU A 8 3.40 -24.07 -11.07
C GLU A 8 1.96 -23.87 -10.56
N LEU A 9 1.62 -22.62 -10.25
CA LEU A 9 0.26 -22.25 -9.87
C LEU A 9 -0.69 -22.47 -11.05
N SER A 10 -1.76 -23.23 -10.84
CA SER A 10 -2.81 -23.43 -11.85
C SER A 10 -3.55 -22.14 -12.21
N LEU A 11 -3.56 -21.15 -11.31
CA LEU A 11 -4.17 -19.83 -11.49
C LEU A 11 -3.18 -18.73 -11.10
N LYS A 12 -3.12 -17.66 -11.90
CA LYS A 12 -2.29 -16.49 -11.60
C LYS A 12 -3.19 -15.34 -11.08
N PRO A 13 -2.76 -14.61 -10.04
CA PRO A 13 -3.52 -13.46 -9.56
C PRO A 13 -3.51 -12.35 -10.61
N LEU A 14 -4.65 -11.67 -10.76
CA LEU A 14 -4.77 -10.46 -11.57
C LEU A 14 -4.19 -9.27 -10.79
N THR A 15 -3.50 -8.40 -11.49
CA THR A 15 -2.92 -7.17 -10.93
C THR A 15 -3.91 -6.01 -10.96
N ALA A 16 -3.62 -4.97 -10.17
CA ALA A 16 -4.37 -3.71 -10.22
C ALA A 16 -4.28 -2.97 -11.57
N ASN A 17 -3.42 -3.42 -12.50
CA ASN A 17 -3.35 -2.91 -13.87
C ASN A 17 -4.27 -3.65 -14.84
N GLU A 18 -4.60 -4.91 -14.55
CA GLU A 18 -5.45 -5.75 -15.40
C GLU A 18 -6.93 -5.58 -15.09
N ILE A 19 -7.27 -5.27 -13.84
CA ILE A 19 -8.65 -5.08 -13.41
C ILE A 19 -8.83 -3.72 -12.75
N LYS A 20 -9.95 -3.08 -13.06
CA LYS A 20 -10.34 -1.79 -12.47
C LYS A 20 -11.70 -1.90 -11.79
N PRO A 21 -11.85 -1.30 -10.60
CA PRO A 21 -13.11 -1.30 -9.87
C PRO A 21 -14.15 -0.45 -10.59
N ASN A 22 -15.41 -0.86 -10.52
CA ASN A 22 -16.55 -0.11 -11.04
C ASN A 22 -17.74 -0.19 -10.06
N GLY A 23 -18.75 0.67 -10.27
CA GLY A 23 -20.01 0.64 -9.51
C GLY A 23 -19.81 0.75 -8.00
N TRP A 24 -20.42 -0.16 -7.24
CA TRP A 24 -20.37 -0.16 -5.77
C TRP A 24 -18.94 -0.27 -5.23
N LEU A 25 -18.10 -1.15 -5.80
CA LEU A 25 -16.73 -1.35 -5.33
C LEU A 25 -15.90 -0.09 -5.53
N LEU A 26 -16.01 0.57 -6.69
CA LEU A 26 -15.34 1.84 -6.94
C LEU A 26 -15.72 2.88 -5.87
N ARG A 27 -17.01 2.96 -5.52
CA ARG A 27 -17.47 3.89 -4.48
C ARG A 27 -16.88 3.55 -3.11
N GLN A 28 -16.78 2.27 -2.73
CA GLN A 28 -16.17 1.88 -1.46
C GLN A 28 -14.68 2.25 -1.39
N LEU A 29 -13.94 2.02 -2.48
CA LEU A 29 -12.52 2.40 -2.54
C LEU A 29 -12.35 3.93 -2.43
N GLN A 30 -13.19 4.72 -3.11
CA GLN A 30 -13.19 6.17 -2.97
C GLN A 30 -13.44 6.60 -1.52
N ILE A 31 -14.42 6.01 -0.83
CA ILE A 31 -14.69 6.30 0.58
C ILE A 31 -13.49 5.96 1.47
N GLN A 32 -12.80 4.84 1.22
CA GLN A 32 -11.58 4.48 1.96
C GLN A 32 -10.44 5.47 1.72
N ALA A 33 -10.27 5.94 0.47
CA ALA A 33 -9.26 6.93 0.12
C ALA A 33 -9.56 8.31 0.74
N GLU A 34 -10.84 8.71 0.77
CA GLU A 34 -11.30 9.93 1.45
C GLU A 34 -11.20 9.82 2.98
N GLY A 35 -11.23 8.61 3.53
CA GLY A 35 -11.18 8.31 4.96
C GLY A 35 -9.77 8.09 5.52
N LEU A 36 -9.67 7.27 6.57
CA LEU A 36 -8.40 7.03 7.27
C LEU A 36 -7.34 6.45 6.33
N SER A 37 -7.66 5.42 5.55
CA SER A 37 -6.69 4.70 4.73
C SER A 37 -5.86 5.64 3.83
N GLY A 38 -6.50 6.63 3.20
CA GLY A 38 -5.81 7.60 2.33
C GLY A 38 -5.13 8.77 3.04
N ASN A 39 -5.30 8.93 4.36
CA ASN A 39 -4.91 10.14 5.08
C ASN A 39 -4.10 9.92 6.37
N LEU A 40 -3.86 8.68 6.82
CA LEU A 40 -3.12 8.42 8.06
C LEU A 40 -1.72 9.07 8.08
N ASP A 41 -1.00 9.06 6.97
CA ASP A 41 0.31 9.70 6.79
C ASP A 41 0.30 11.23 6.93
N LYS A 42 -0.87 11.86 6.81
CA LYS A 42 -0.99 13.32 6.96
C LYS A 42 -0.94 13.77 8.41
N PHE A 43 -1.46 12.95 9.33
CA PHE A 43 -1.69 13.37 10.72
C PHE A 43 -1.26 12.36 11.79
N TRP A 44 -1.22 11.07 11.51
CA TRP A 44 -0.94 10.07 12.54
C TRP A 44 0.57 9.89 12.71
N PRO A 45 1.16 10.23 13.87
CA PRO A 45 2.62 10.24 14.04
C PRO A 45 3.28 8.89 13.77
N ASP A 46 2.60 7.79 14.07
CA ASP A 46 3.11 6.43 13.86
C ASP A 46 3.34 6.10 12.38
N ILE A 47 2.71 6.82 11.46
CA ILE A 47 2.93 6.69 10.01
C ILE A 47 3.78 7.86 9.49
N LYS A 48 3.43 9.08 9.88
CA LYS A 48 4.08 10.32 9.42
C LYS A 48 5.53 10.47 9.88
N GLU A 49 5.84 9.99 11.08
CA GLU A 49 7.13 10.14 11.76
C GLU A 49 7.70 8.76 12.14
N SER A 50 7.35 7.72 11.37
CA SER A 50 7.78 6.34 11.64
C SER A 50 9.30 6.17 11.51
N LYS A 51 9.85 5.24 12.29
CA LYS A 51 11.24 4.79 12.14
C LYS A 51 11.53 4.19 10.76
N TRP A 52 10.53 3.64 10.08
CA TRP A 52 10.65 3.14 8.70
C TRP A 52 11.12 4.20 7.70
N ILE A 53 10.81 5.47 7.96
CA ILE A 53 11.24 6.61 7.15
C ILE A 53 12.22 7.53 7.90
N GLY A 54 12.73 7.07 9.05
CA GLY A 54 13.74 7.78 9.84
C GLY A 54 13.25 8.74 10.91
N GLY A 55 11.96 8.74 11.20
CA GLY A 55 11.46 9.40 12.39
C GLY A 55 11.75 8.59 13.66
N ASP A 56 11.19 9.05 14.77
CA ASP A 56 11.44 8.52 16.11
C ASP A 56 10.23 7.77 16.72
N LYS A 57 9.13 7.63 15.97
CA LYS A 57 7.89 6.96 16.42
C LYS A 57 7.93 5.44 16.19
N GLU A 58 6.75 4.82 16.10
CA GLU A 58 6.57 3.40 15.86
C GLU A 58 7.42 2.89 14.67
N GLY A 59 7.95 1.67 14.77
CA GLY A 59 8.94 1.12 13.83
C GLY A 59 8.79 -0.37 13.53
N TRP A 60 7.65 -0.96 13.86
CA TRP A 60 7.38 -2.37 13.70
C TRP A 60 6.41 -2.59 12.54
N GLU A 61 5.11 -2.55 12.78
CA GLU A 61 4.11 -3.11 11.86
C GLU A 61 3.24 -2.05 11.16
N ARG A 62 3.13 -0.84 11.71
CA ARG A 62 2.09 0.09 11.29
C ARG A 62 2.29 0.62 9.87
N VAL A 63 3.50 1.04 9.51
CA VAL A 63 3.79 1.51 8.15
C VAL A 63 3.66 0.40 7.12
N PRO A 64 4.26 -0.81 7.29
CA PRO A 64 4.09 -1.90 6.34
C PRO A 64 2.63 -2.30 6.13
N TYR A 65 1.83 -2.43 7.20
CA TYR A 65 0.42 -2.79 7.07
C TYR A 65 -0.44 -1.68 6.46
N TRP A 66 -0.12 -0.42 6.75
CA TRP A 66 -0.78 0.69 6.06
C TRP A 66 -0.43 0.70 4.56
N LEU A 67 0.84 0.52 4.19
CA LEU A 67 1.28 0.49 2.80
C LEU A 67 0.65 -0.67 2.01
N ASP A 68 0.46 -1.84 2.63
CA ASP A 68 -0.18 -3.00 2.02
C ASP A 68 -1.62 -2.69 1.54
N GLY A 69 -2.35 -1.84 2.26
CA GLY A 69 -3.66 -1.34 1.82
C GLY A 69 -3.59 -0.09 0.94
N PHE A 70 -2.71 0.86 1.28
CA PHE A 70 -2.61 2.17 0.64
C PHE A 70 -2.11 2.09 -0.80
N ILE A 71 -1.13 1.23 -1.09
CA ILE A 71 -0.55 1.07 -2.42
C ILE A 71 -1.59 0.53 -3.41
N PRO A 72 -2.23 -0.64 -3.20
CA PRO A 72 -3.25 -1.12 -4.13
C PRO A 72 -4.38 -0.10 -4.33
N LEU A 73 -4.81 0.58 -3.26
CA LEU A 73 -5.85 1.61 -3.34
C LEU A 73 -5.47 2.75 -4.30
N ALA A 74 -4.24 3.27 -4.20
CA ALA A 74 -3.72 4.32 -5.07
C ALA A 74 -3.73 3.91 -6.56
N TYR A 75 -3.34 2.67 -6.87
CA TYR A 75 -3.25 2.18 -8.25
C TYR A 75 -4.62 1.74 -8.81
N LEU A 76 -5.51 1.20 -7.99
CA LEU A 76 -6.88 0.85 -8.38
C LEU A 76 -7.71 2.10 -8.70
N LEU A 77 -7.56 3.17 -7.92
CA LEU A 77 -8.22 4.46 -8.16
C LEU A 77 -7.51 5.35 -9.18
N ASN A 78 -6.30 4.98 -9.59
CA ASN A 78 -5.44 5.79 -10.46
C ASN A 78 -5.17 7.20 -9.89
N ASP A 79 -5.00 7.30 -8.56
CA ASP A 79 -4.81 8.58 -7.86
C ASP A 79 -3.33 8.95 -7.80
N ASP A 80 -2.95 10.03 -8.48
CA ASP A 80 -1.55 10.43 -8.63
C ASP A 80 -0.94 11.03 -7.35
N ASP A 81 -1.73 11.66 -6.48
CA ASP A 81 -1.25 12.12 -5.18
C ASP A 81 -0.92 10.93 -4.29
N MET A 82 -1.84 9.96 -4.19
CA MET A 82 -1.61 8.75 -3.41
C MET A 82 -0.43 7.95 -3.93
N LYS A 83 -0.27 7.80 -5.25
CA LYS A 83 0.91 7.14 -5.84
C LYS A 83 2.21 7.86 -5.49
N LYS A 84 2.22 9.20 -5.51
CA LYS A 84 3.40 9.99 -5.14
C LYS A 84 3.77 9.78 -3.67
N ARG A 85 2.78 9.76 -2.77
CA ARG A 85 3.00 9.48 -1.34
C ARG A 85 3.48 8.04 -1.12
N ALA A 86 2.88 7.07 -1.79
CA ALA A 86 3.34 5.68 -1.75
C ALA A 86 4.81 5.56 -2.19
N LYS A 87 5.17 6.21 -3.30
CA LYS A 87 6.55 6.24 -3.80
C LYS A 87 7.50 6.85 -2.77
N TYR A 88 7.14 7.97 -2.13
CA TYR A 88 7.96 8.57 -1.08
C TYR A 88 8.29 7.59 0.04
N TYR A 89 7.29 6.86 0.55
CA TYR A 89 7.50 5.87 1.61
C TYR A 89 8.37 4.71 1.17
N ILE A 90 8.14 4.14 -0.02
CA ILE A 90 8.95 3.04 -0.55
C ILE A 90 10.39 3.48 -0.81
N ASP A 91 10.61 4.64 -1.42
CA ASP A 91 11.94 5.18 -1.66
C ASP A 91 12.69 5.43 -0.34
N ALA A 92 12.02 5.97 0.67
CA ALA A 92 12.59 6.21 1.99
C ALA A 92 12.96 4.91 2.73
N ILE A 93 12.18 3.84 2.56
CA ILE A 93 12.47 2.52 3.13
C ILE A 93 13.65 1.84 2.42
N ILE A 94 13.73 1.92 1.10
CA ILE A 94 14.78 1.25 0.31
C ILE A 94 16.12 1.99 0.37
N SER A 95 16.11 3.31 0.54
CA SER A 95 17.33 4.14 0.60
C SER A 95 18.05 4.10 1.95
N ARG A 96 17.50 3.41 2.94
CA ARG A 96 18.08 3.21 4.27
C ARG A 96 18.67 1.82 4.39
#